data_AF-A0A382QXH8-F1
#
_entry.id   AF-A0A382QXH8-F1
#
_cell.length_a   1.000
_cell.length_b   1.000
_cell.length_c   1.000
_cell.angle_alpha   90.00
_cell.angle_beta   90.00
_cell.angle_gamma   90.00
#
_symmetry.space_group_name_H-M   'P 1'
#
loop_
_entity.id
_entity.type
_entity.pdbx_description
1 polymer ?
#
loop_
_entity_poly.entity_id
_entity_poly.type
_entity_poly.pdbx_seq_one_letter_code
_entity_poly.pdbx_strand_id
1 'polypeptide(L)'
;MERTSIRTLIAGVVTLAIVACGGETTPDLLDGPALTSEPNPAGQADVINVSISDVPGGYSLSVNVGSPDLGCSPYADWWKAVSGDRELLTRRVLLHAHVQE
;
A
#
# COMPACT_ATOMS: atom_id res chain seq x y z
N MET A 1 -50.74 -6.34 8.74
CA MET A 1 -51.90 -6.21 7.82
C MET A 1 -51.40 -5.29 6.71
N GLU A 2 -51.24 -5.63 5.43
CA GLU A 2 -51.80 -6.63 4.51
C GLU A 2 -50.67 -7.02 3.52
N ARG A 3 -50.33 -8.31 3.29
CA ARG A 3 -50.86 -9.20 2.23
C ARG A 3 -50.83 -8.55 0.84
N THR A 4 -49.94 -8.92 -0.10
CA THR A 4 -50.18 -9.98 -1.12
C THR A 4 -48.97 -9.95 -2.08
N SER A 5 -48.04 -10.92 -2.09
CA SER A 5 -48.02 -12.20 -2.85
C SER A 5 -48.32 -12.11 -4.35
N ILE A 6 -47.28 -12.01 -5.19
CA ILE A 6 -47.33 -12.50 -6.59
C ILE A 6 -46.13 -13.42 -6.81
N ARG A 7 -46.46 -14.71 -6.98
CA ARG A 7 -45.59 -15.77 -7.47
C ARG A 7 -45.48 -15.61 -8.98
N THR A 8 -44.27 -15.54 -9.51
CA THR A 8 -44.05 -15.82 -10.93
C THR A 8 -42.81 -16.69 -11.04
N LEU A 9 -43.06 -18.00 -11.09
CA LEU A 9 -42.13 -18.98 -11.62
C LEU A 9 -41.92 -18.65 -13.10
N ILE A 10 -40.68 -18.33 -13.49
CA ILE A 10 -40.23 -18.55 -14.87
C ILE A 10 -39.03 -19.48 -14.76
N ALA A 11 -39.33 -20.74 -15.04
CA ALA A 11 -38.36 -21.77 -15.33
C ALA A 11 -37.55 -21.34 -16.56
N GLY A 12 -36.23 -21.33 -16.40
CA GLY A 12 -35.31 -20.97 -17.48
C GLY A 12 -33.88 -21.17 -17.01
N VAL A 13 -33.56 -22.36 -16.51
CA VAL A 13 -32.17 -22.75 -16.30
C VAL A 13 -31.58 -23.06 -17.68
N VAL A 14 -30.96 -22.05 -18.29
CA VAL A 14 -30.06 -22.25 -19.43
C VAL A 14 -28.72 -22.64 -18.82
N THR A 15 -28.46 -23.94 -18.76
CA THR A 15 -27.14 -24.49 -18.44
C THR A 15 -26.24 -24.33 -19.67
N LEU A 16 -25.50 -23.23 -19.72
CA LEU A 16 -24.36 -23.09 -20.60
C LEU A 16 -23.17 -23.82 -19.98
N ALA A 17 -22.97 -25.07 -20.38
CA ALA A 17 -21.78 -25.85 -20.01
C ALA A 17 -20.57 -25.28 -20.75
N ILE A 18 -19.87 -24.33 -20.14
CA ILE A 18 -18.53 -23.93 -20.56
C ILE A 18 -17.57 -25.03 -20.13
N VAL A 19 -16.97 -25.67 -21.12
CA VAL A 19 -15.98 -26.72 -20.96
C VAL A 19 -14.80 -26.16 -20.15
N ALA A 20 -14.47 -26.82 -19.05
CA ALA A 20 -13.29 -26.50 -18.27
C ALA A 20 -12.05 -26.97 -19.04
N CYS A 21 -11.23 -26.03 -19.50
CA CYS A 21 -9.81 -26.30 -19.68
C CYS A 21 -9.12 -25.93 -18.37
N GLY A 22 -8.78 -26.99 -17.61
CA GLY A 22 -7.99 -26.89 -16.40
C GLY A 22 -6.62 -26.28 -16.70
N GLY A 23 -6.26 -25.32 -15.86
CA GLY A 23 -5.01 -24.60 -15.90
C GLY A 23 -5.05 -23.45 -14.91
N GLU A 24 -5.39 -23.72 -13.64
CA GLU A 24 -5.08 -22.76 -12.58
C GLU A 24 -3.58 -22.87 -12.30
N THR A 25 -2.80 -22.26 -13.18
CA THR A 25 -1.50 -21.73 -12.80
C THR A 25 -1.82 -20.67 -11.75
N THR A 26 -1.65 -20.99 -10.48
CA THR A 26 -1.41 -19.98 -9.45
C THR A 26 -0.25 -19.15 -9.99
N PRO A 27 -0.44 -17.86 -10.36
CA PRO A 27 0.70 -17.00 -10.45
C PRO A 27 1.27 -16.96 -9.04
N ASP A 28 2.45 -17.56 -8.89
CA ASP A 28 3.31 -17.36 -7.74
C ASP A 28 3.47 -15.84 -7.57
N LEU A 29 2.65 -15.28 -6.69
CA LEU A 29 2.55 -13.86 -6.38
C LEU A 29 3.68 -13.48 -5.41
N LEU A 30 4.89 -13.99 -5.65
CA LEU A 30 6.11 -13.69 -4.91
C LEU A 30 7.24 -13.17 -5.81
N ASP A 31 6.98 -12.89 -7.08
CA ASP A 31 7.90 -12.17 -7.98
C ASP A 31 7.32 -10.82 -8.43
N GLY A 32 6.64 -10.11 -7.52
CA GLY A 32 6.48 -8.66 -7.70
C GLY A 32 7.88 -8.05 -7.77
N PRO A 33 8.18 -7.13 -8.72
CA PRO A 33 9.45 -6.44 -8.68
C PRO A 33 9.57 -5.83 -7.29
N ALA A 34 10.63 -6.21 -6.55
CA ALA A 34 11.01 -5.48 -5.37
C ALA A 34 10.94 -4.01 -5.78
N LEU A 35 10.10 -3.22 -5.10
CA LEU A 35 10.05 -1.78 -5.30
C LEU A 35 11.38 -1.24 -4.77
N THR A 36 12.46 -1.48 -5.52
CA THR A 36 13.72 -0.83 -5.35
C THR A 36 13.47 0.57 -5.86
N SER A 37 13.14 1.47 -4.93
CA SER A 37 13.24 2.90 -5.15
C SER A 37 14.64 3.14 -5.71
N GLU A 38 14.74 3.39 -7.02
CA GLU A 38 16.00 3.79 -7.63
C GLU A 38 16.50 5.01 -6.84
N PRO A 39 17.75 5.04 -6.37
CA PRO A 39 18.24 6.15 -5.58
C PRO A 39 18.07 7.44 -6.37
N ASN A 40 17.35 8.39 -5.78
CA ASN A 40 17.07 9.68 -6.40
C ASN A 40 18.38 10.36 -6.84
N PRO A 41 18.62 10.55 -8.15
CA PRO A 41 19.91 11.02 -8.67
C PRO A 41 20.25 12.46 -8.26
N ALA A 42 19.32 13.18 -7.65
CA ALA A 42 19.48 14.58 -7.26
C ALA A 42 20.08 14.80 -5.85
N GLY A 43 20.41 13.74 -5.10
CA GLY A 43 20.86 13.89 -3.71
C GLY A 43 19.80 14.57 -2.83
N GLN A 44 18.52 14.24 -3.04
CA GLN A 44 17.42 14.67 -2.18
C GLN A 44 16.97 13.50 -1.30
N ALA A 45 16.30 13.81 -0.20
CA ALA A 45 15.72 12.80 0.66
C ALA A 45 14.66 11.96 -0.08
N ASP A 46 14.63 10.66 0.19
CA ASP A 46 13.66 9.72 -0.38
C ASP A 46 13.26 8.63 0.63
N VAL A 47 12.05 8.08 0.48
CA VAL A 47 11.60 6.93 1.26
C VAL A 47 12.07 5.65 0.57
N ILE A 48 13.07 5.01 1.15
CA ILE A 48 13.74 3.85 0.55
C ILE A 48 13.18 2.52 1.07
N ASN A 49 12.48 2.52 2.20
CA ASN A 49 11.76 1.34 2.70
C ASN A 49 10.60 1.73 3.61
N VAL A 50 9.53 0.96 3.56
CA VAL A 50 8.41 1.03 4.51
C VAL A 50 8.02 -0.38 4.91
N SER A 51 7.91 -0.63 6.20
CA SER A 51 7.24 -1.81 6.73
C SER A 51 6.11 -1.42 7.69
N ILE A 52 5.06 -2.22 7.70
CA ILE A 52 3.85 -1.98 8.47
C ILE A 52 3.61 -3.20 9.35
N SER A 53 3.30 -2.98 10.61
CA SER A 53 2.86 -4.04 11.52
C SER A 53 1.58 -3.64 12.25
N ASP A 54 0.71 -4.63 12.49
CA ASP A 54 -0.50 -4.42 13.26
C ASP A 54 -0.17 -4.32 14.75
N VAL A 55 -0.86 -3.39 15.43
CA VAL A 55 -0.84 -3.26 16.90
C VAL A 55 -2.28 -3.11 17.39
N PRO A 56 -2.59 -3.44 18.65
CA PRO A 56 -3.94 -3.23 19.18
C PRO A 56 -4.39 -1.78 18.99
N GLY A 57 -5.47 -1.59 18.21
CA GLY A 57 -6.04 -0.27 17.94
C GLY A 57 -5.35 0.54 16.83
N GLY A 58 -4.43 -0.04 16.05
CA GLY A 58 -3.83 0.66 14.92
C GLY A 58 -2.72 -0.09 14.20
N TYR A 59 -1.82 0.66 13.59
CA TYR A 59 -0.64 0.15 12.89
C TYR A 59 0.60 0.90 13.34
N SER A 60 1.74 0.23 13.25
CA SER A 60 3.06 0.83 13.38
C SER A 60 3.70 0.93 11.99
N LEU A 61 4.31 2.06 11.70
CA LEU A 61 5.10 2.27 10.47
C LEU A 61 6.58 2.33 10.85
N SER A 62 7.38 1.46 10.23
CA SER A 62 8.83 1.64 10.18
C SER A 62 9.18 2.22 8.82
N VAL A 63 9.73 3.44 8.82
CA VAL A 63 10.03 4.18 7.60
C VAL A 63 11.52 4.47 7.55
N ASN A 64 12.19 3.97 6.51
CA ASN A 64 13.57 4.29 6.21
C ASN A 64 13.60 5.43 5.20
N VAL A 65 14.19 6.54 5.61
CA VAL A 65 14.41 7.71 4.75
C VAL A 65 15.88 7.76 4.41
N GLY A 66 16.21 7.62 3.12
CA GLY A 66 17.53 7.90 2.62
C GLY A 66 17.70 9.40 2.45
N SER A 67 18.77 9.98 2.96
CA SER A 67 19.03 11.41 2.90
C SER A 67 20.54 11.64 2.81
N PRO A 68 21.01 12.72 2.15
CA PRO A 68 22.45 13.01 2.09
C PRO A 68 23.07 13.31 3.45
N ASP A 69 22.27 13.82 4.40
CA ASP A 69 22.70 14.18 5.77
C ASP A 69 24.07 14.87 5.84
N LEU A 70 24.31 15.90 5.01
CA LEU A 70 25.63 16.55 4.88
C LEU A 70 25.86 17.69 5.90
N GLY A 71 25.08 17.76 6.98
CA GLY A 71 25.10 18.84 7.97
C GLY A 71 23.84 19.71 7.95
N CYS A 72 23.93 20.97 8.39
CA CYS A 72 22.75 21.85 8.59
C CYS A 72 21.86 22.05 7.36
N SER A 73 22.32 21.68 6.16
CA SER A 73 21.51 21.46 4.95
C SER A 73 22.39 20.72 3.93
N PRO A 74 21.91 19.69 3.20
CA PRO A 74 20.55 19.12 3.20
C PRO A 74 20.38 17.88 4.11
N TYR A 75 19.24 17.81 4.80
CA TYR A 75 18.70 16.62 5.47
C TYR A 75 17.18 16.55 5.22
N ALA A 76 16.56 15.39 5.47
CA ALA A 76 15.11 15.24 5.35
C ALA A 76 14.39 16.02 6.46
N ASP A 77 13.52 16.98 6.15
CA ASP A 77 12.79 17.74 7.19
C ASP A 77 11.67 16.92 7.87
N TRP A 78 11.03 16.03 7.13
CA TRP A 78 9.89 15.23 7.60
C TRP A 78 9.50 14.14 6.60
N TRP A 79 8.73 13.16 7.07
CA TRP A 79 7.92 12.26 6.23
C TRP A 79 6.47 12.24 6.70
N LYS A 80 5.55 11.92 5.78
CA LYS A 80 4.11 11.78 6.10
C LYS A 80 3.52 10.55 5.44
N ALA A 81 2.56 9.93 6.11
CA ALA A 81 1.66 8.96 5.51
C ALA A 81 0.33 9.64 5.21
N VAL A 82 -0.21 9.38 4.02
CA VAL A 82 -1.54 9.87 3.60
C VAL A 82 -2.41 8.70 3.19
N SER A 83 -3.73 8.84 3.37
CA SER A 83 -4.70 7.87 2.87
C SER A 83 -4.81 7.94 1.34
N GLY A 84 -5.48 6.96 0.73
CA GLY A 84 -5.81 7.02 -0.71
C GLY A 84 -6.62 8.26 -1.08
N ASP A 85 -7.42 8.77 -0.14
CA ASP A 85 -8.20 10.01 -0.28
C ASP A 85 -7.38 11.28 0.03
N ARG A 86 -6.06 11.15 0.20
CA ARG A 86 -5.10 12.24 0.48
C ARG A 86 -5.27 12.89 1.84
N GLU A 87 -5.95 12.23 2.77
CA GLU A 87 -6.02 12.66 4.17
C GLU A 87 -4.68 12.41 4.88
N LEU A 88 -4.26 13.31 5.77
CA LEU A 88 -3.06 13.12 6.57
C LEU A 88 -3.33 12.08 7.67
N LEU A 89 -2.65 10.93 7.58
CA LEU A 89 -2.72 9.89 8.61
C LEU A 89 -1.74 10.17 9.76
N THR A 90 -0.49 10.49 9.40
CA THR A 90 0.55 10.86 10.37
C THR A 90 1.68 11.63 9.70
N ARG A 91 2.48 12.34 10.51
CA ARG A 91 3.71 13.02 10.10
C ARG A 91 4.76 12.87 11.18
N ARG A 92 5.99 12.58 10.77
CA ARG A 92 7.18 12.67 11.63
C ARG A 92 8.07 13.80 11.15
N VAL A 93 8.41 14.72 12.04
CA VAL A 93 9.37 15.80 11.79
C VAL A 93 10.77 15.33 12.23
N LEU A 94 11.77 15.63 11.42
CA LEU A 94 13.18 15.32 11.62
C LEU A 94 13.90 16.69 11.70
N LEU A 95 14.42 17.04 12.88
CA LEU A 95 14.80 18.42 13.20
C LEU A 95 16.28 18.75 12.96
N HIS A 96 17.09 17.78 12.53
CA HIS A 96 18.53 17.94 12.30
C HIS A 96 19.04 16.86 11.35
N ALA A 97 20.25 17.08 10.81
CA ALA A 97 20.97 16.09 10.04
C ALA A 97 21.62 15.04 10.93
N HIS A 98 21.61 13.80 10.46
CA HIS A 98 22.19 12.64 11.14
C HIS A 98 23.54 12.26 10.49
N VAL A 99 24.48 13.21 10.42
CA VAL A 99 25.74 13.14 9.65
C VAL A 99 26.69 12.00 10.08
N GLN A 100 26.40 11.27 11.16
CA GLN A 100 27.29 10.26 11.77
C GLN A 100 26.55 9.04 12.35
N GLU A 101 25.27 8.85 12.06
CA GLU A 101 24.52 7.65 12.50
C GLU A 101 24.67 6.46 11.53
#